data_AF-A0A8R1I884-F1
#
_entry.id   AF-A0A8R1I884-F1
#
_cell.length_a   1.000
_cell.length_b   1.000
_cell.length_c   1.000
_cell.angle_alpha   90.00
_cell.angle_beta   90.00
_cell.angle_gamma   90.00
#
_symmetry.space_group_name_H-M   'P 1'
#
loop_
_entity.id
_entity.type
_entity.pdbx_description
1 polymer ?
#
loop_
_entity_poly.entity_id
_entity_poly.type
_entity_poly.pdbx_seq_one_letter_code
_entity_poly.pdbx_strand_id
1 'polypeptide(L)'
;MKRTASDQQTSFQTDYFLNQLSHFTEAKFSLFEHAPPAERRDRFRNHVEREEMPLTFCKMGINIPVKLEWSQTSGNEINFRSRPFVFNGIWVKVVGTMNSESLDGRVRFERTPRETHSRFISTQGIVPEVDEDPIGLSDAEIAALRRDGLPI
;
A
#
# COMPACT_ATOMS: atom_id res chain seq x y z
N MET A 1 -4.37 22.76 3.36
CA MET A 1 -5.72 22.21 3.64
C MET A 1 -5.60 20.95 4.47
N LYS A 2 -6.39 20.79 5.54
CA LYS A 2 -6.47 19.53 6.29
C LYS A 2 -7.18 18.49 5.44
N ARG A 3 -6.57 17.34 5.20
CA ARG A 3 -7.16 16.22 4.45
C ARG A 3 -8.19 15.42 5.25
N THR A 4 -8.34 15.68 6.54
CA THR A 4 -9.17 14.90 7.46
C THR A 4 -10.22 15.74 8.15
N ALA A 5 -11.36 15.12 8.48
CA ALA A 5 -12.39 15.71 9.31
C ALA A 5 -11.86 16.07 10.71
N SER A 6 -12.45 17.09 11.34
CA SER A 6 -12.14 17.51 12.70
C SER A 6 -12.58 16.47 13.73
N ASP A 7 -13.82 16.00 13.63
CA ASP A 7 -14.38 14.93 14.44
C ASP A 7 -14.54 13.66 13.62
N GLN A 8 -13.47 12.87 13.57
CA GLN A 8 -13.43 11.66 12.77
C GLN A 8 -14.30 10.53 13.34
N GLN A 9 -14.49 10.48 14.66
CA GLN A 9 -15.24 9.40 15.29
C GLN A 9 -16.73 9.54 14.96
N THR A 10 -17.29 10.74 15.19
CA THR A 10 -18.69 11.01 14.88
C THR A 10 -18.94 10.84 13.39
N SER A 11 -18.07 11.38 12.54
CA SER A 11 -18.21 11.28 11.09
C SER A 11 -18.18 9.84 10.58
N PHE A 12 -17.37 8.95 11.18
CA PHE A 12 -17.36 7.53 10.80
C PHE A 12 -18.68 6.81 11.12
N GLN A 13 -19.39 7.24 12.16
CA GLN A 13 -20.66 6.64 12.59
C GLN A 13 -21.87 7.24 11.89
N THR A 14 -21.83 8.53 11.57
CA THR A 14 -22.98 9.26 10.99
C THR A 14 -22.97 9.30 9.47
N ASP A 15 -21.80 9.20 8.83
CA ASP A 15 -21.71 9.10 7.38
C ASP A 15 -22.32 7.78 6.90
N TYR A 16 -23.30 7.88 6.00
CA TYR A 16 -24.07 6.73 5.52
C TYR A 16 -23.16 5.65 4.92
N PHE A 17 -22.15 6.06 4.14
CA PHE A 17 -21.25 5.14 3.46
C PHE A 17 -20.32 4.44 4.44
N LEU A 18 -19.67 5.20 5.32
CA LEU A 18 -18.74 4.68 6.32
C LEU A 18 -19.45 3.79 7.34
N ASN A 19 -20.66 4.14 7.76
CA ASN A 19 -21.45 3.31 8.65
C ASN A 19 -21.79 1.96 8.00
N GLN A 20 -22.19 1.94 6.72
CA GLN A 20 -22.39 0.68 6.00
C GLN A 20 -21.11 -0.14 5.87
N LEU A 21 -20.00 0.51 5.53
CA LEU A 21 -18.69 -0.14 5.38
C LEU A 21 -18.09 -0.61 6.72
N SER A 22 -18.55 -0.07 7.86
CA SER A 22 -18.11 -0.51 9.20
C SER A 22 -18.61 -1.92 9.57
N HIS A 23 -19.61 -2.42 8.86
CA HIS A 23 -20.13 -3.77 9.01
C HIS A 23 -19.53 -4.69 7.95
N PHE A 24 -19.41 -5.99 8.27
CA PHE A 24 -18.93 -6.97 7.30
C PHE A 24 -19.84 -7.06 6.09
N THR A 25 -19.29 -6.69 4.93
CA THR A 25 -19.95 -6.71 3.64
C THR A 25 -19.17 -7.59 2.66
N GLU A 26 -19.85 -8.06 1.61
CA GLU A 26 -19.23 -8.87 0.57
C GLU A 26 -18.23 -8.04 -0.23
N ALA A 27 -17.06 -8.62 -0.47
CA ALA A 27 -16.09 -8.08 -1.38
C ALA A 27 -15.58 -9.12 -2.37
N LYS A 28 -15.10 -8.64 -3.51
CA LYS A 28 -14.53 -9.46 -4.58
C LYS A 28 -13.23 -8.88 -5.09
N PHE A 29 -12.35 -9.76 -5.55
CA PHE A 29 -11.24 -9.37 -6.41
C PHE A 29 -11.75 -9.19 -7.85
N SER A 30 -11.86 -7.93 -8.26
CA SER A 30 -12.50 -7.50 -9.51
C SER A 30 -11.52 -7.18 -10.65
N LEU A 31 -10.22 -7.43 -10.46
CA LEU A 31 -9.30 -7.32 -11.58
C LEU A 31 -9.45 -8.52 -12.51
N PHE A 32 -9.29 -8.24 -13.81
CA PHE A 32 -9.25 -9.24 -14.87
C PHE A 32 -10.54 -10.08 -14.99
N GLU A 33 -11.73 -9.48 -14.84
CA GLU A 33 -13.00 -10.23 -14.96
C GLU A 33 -13.21 -10.92 -16.31
N HIS A 34 -12.57 -10.42 -17.37
CA HIS A 34 -12.55 -11.02 -18.70
C HIS A 34 -11.65 -12.27 -18.80
N ALA A 35 -10.71 -12.45 -17.87
CA ALA A 35 -9.75 -13.53 -17.91
C ALA A 35 -10.33 -14.84 -17.35
N PRO A 36 -9.82 -16.01 -17.77
CA PRO A 36 -10.24 -17.29 -17.23
C PRO A 36 -10.04 -17.38 -15.70
N PRO A 37 -10.86 -18.15 -14.97
CA PRO A 37 -10.76 -18.24 -13.51
C PRO A 37 -9.38 -18.65 -12.98
N ALA A 38 -8.68 -19.55 -13.68
CA ALA A 38 -7.34 -19.99 -13.29
C ALA A 38 -6.33 -18.82 -13.33
N GLU A 39 -6.36 -18.00 -14.38
CA GLU A 39 -5.50 -16.82 -14.48
C GLU A 39 -5.86 -15.80 -13.39
N ARG A 40 -7.14 -15.56 -13.15
CA ARG A 40 -7.58 -14.61 -12.10
C ARG A 40 -7.08 -15.02 -10.72
N ARG A 41 -7.10 -16.32 -10.40
CA ARG A 41 -6.57 -16.86 -9.14
C ARG A 41 -5.07 -16.64 -9.00
N ASP A 42 -4.33 -16.87 -10.09
CA ASP A 42 -2.88 -16.62 -10.12
C ASP A 42 -2.58 -15.13 -9.92
N ARG A 43 -3.28 -14.25 -10.64
CA ARG A 43 -3.19 -12.79 -10.48
C ARG A 43 -3.53 -12.34 -9.07
N PHE A 44 -4.53 -12.94 -8.45
CA PHE A 44 -4.90 -12.64 -7.07
C PHE A 44 -3.77 -12.95 -6.10
N ARG A 45 -3.18 -14.16 -6.17
CA ARG A 45 -2.03 -14.53 -5.33
C ARG A 45 -0.84 -13.61 -5.54
N ASN A 46 -0.52 -13.28 -6.81
CA ASN A 46 0.54 -12.33 -7.14
C ASN A 46 0.32 -10.94 -6.51
N HIS A 47 -0.94 -10.48 -6.38
CA HIS A 47 -1.22 -9.21 -5.71
C HIS A 47 -1.02 -9.33 -4.19
N VAL A 48 -1.48 -10.42 -3.59
CA VAL A 48 -1.30 -10.68 -2.15
C VAL A 48 0.20 -10.72 -1.78
N GLU A 49 1.02 -11.39 -2.60
CA GLU A 49 2.49 -11.43 -2.44
C GLU A 49 3.14 -10.04 -2.56
N ARG A 50 2.54 -9.13 -3.34
CA ARG A 50 2.98 -7.74 -3.49
C ARG A 50 2.38 -6.80 -2.44
N GLU A 51 1.75 -7.36 -1.41
CA GLU A 51 1.04 -6.60 -0.36
C GLU A 51 -0.05 -5.69 -0.92
N GLU A 52 -0.70 -6.09 -2.01
CA GLU A 52 -1.79 -5.35 -2.64
C GLU A 52 -3.04 -6.22 -2.72
N MET A 53 -4.21 -5.62 -2.47
CA MET A 53 -5.48 -6.31 -2.65
C MET A 53 -6.54 -5.34 -3.17
N PRO A 54 -6.66 -5.20 -4.49
CA PRO A 54 -7.76 -4.47 -5.10
C PRO A 54 -9.09 -5.16 -4.80
N LEU A 55 -9.98 -4.46 -4.09
CA LEU A 55 -11.26 -5.00 -3.64
C LEU A 55 -12.43 -4.18 -4.20
N THR A 56 -13.45 -4.87 -4.67
CA THR A 56 -14.78 -4.30 -4.91
C THR A 56 -15.68 -4.61 -3.73
N PHE A 57 -16.24 -3.60 -3.09
CA PHE A 57 -17.23 -3.73 -2.04
C PHE A 57 -18.62 -3.83 -2.70
N CYS A 58 -19.12 -5.06 -2.87
CA CYS A 58 -20.22 -5.36 -3.78
C CYS A 58 -21.51 -4.59 -3.46
N LYS A 59 -21.87 -4.47 -2.18
CA LYS A 59 -23.07 -3.74 -1.74
C LYS A 59 -23.05 -2.27 -2.13
N MET A 60 -21.86 -1.66 -2.11
CA MET A 60 -21.68 -0.23 -2.33
C MET A 60 -21.22 0.09 -3.76
N GLY A 61 -20.84 -0.92 -4.54
CA GLY A 61 -20.33 -0.75 -5.91
C GLY A 61 -19.04 0.05 -6.00
N ILE A 62 -18.22 0.09 -4.93
CA ILE A 62 -16.97 0.85 -4.90
C ILE A 62 -15.75 -0.06 -5.01
N ASN A 63 -14.72 0.44 -5.69
CA ASN A 63 -13.43 -0.23 -5.86
C ASN A 63 -12.37 0.48 -5.04
N ILE A 64 -11.66 -0.27 -4.20
CA ILE A 64 -10.62 0.28 -3.32
C ILE A 64 -9.35 -0.56 -3.50
N PRO A 65 -8.25 0.05 -3.99
CA PRO A 65 -6.94 -0.58 -3.99
C PRO A 65 -6.39 -0.55 -2.57
N VAL A 66 -6.53 -1.64 -1.80
CA VAL A 66 -5.96 -1.69 -0.45
C VAL A 66 -4.52 -2.20 -0.49
N LYS A 67 -3.66 -1.58 0.32
CA LYS A 67 -2.30 -2.09 0.59
C LYS A 67 -2.33 -2.87 1.89
N LEU A 68 -1.71 -4.04 1.92
CA LEU A 68 -1.71 -4.93 3.07
C LEU A 68 -0.66 -4.48 4.09
N GLU A 69 -1.06 -4.47 5.36
CA GLU A 69 -0.15 -4.40 6.50
C GLU A 69 0.29 -5.83 6.86
N TRP A 70 -0.66 -6.75 6.81
CA TRP A 70 -0.45 -8.16 7.12
C TRP A 70 -1.49 -9.02 6.39
N SER A 71 -1.08 -10.24 6.03
CA SER A 71 -1.99 -11.30 5.63
C SER A 71 -1.49 -12.66 6.12
N GLN A 72 -2.42 -13.59 6.31
CA GLN A 72 -2.15 -14.97 6.65
C GLN A 72 -3.07 -15.88 5.84
N THR A 73 -2.48 -16.87 5.19
CA THR A 73 -3.20 -17.84 4.38
C THR A 73 -3.34 -19.15 5.17
N SER A 74 -4.57 -19.66 5.25
CA SER A 74 -4.91 -20.96 5.82
C SER A 74 -5.76 -21.74 4.82
N GLY A 75 -5.14 -22.67 4.11
CA GLY A 75 -5.77 -23.33 2.95
C GLY A 75 -6.16 -22.31 1.88
N ASN A 76 -7.45 -22.21 1.58
CA ASN A 76 -7.98 -21.26 0.59
C ASN A 76 -8.39 -19.93 1.20
N GLU A 77 -8.39 -19.79 2.53
CA GLU A 77 -8.82 -18.56 3.20
C GLU A 77 -7.61 -17.67 3.51
N ILE A 78 -7.70 -16.39 3.12
CA ILE A 78 -6.72 -15.35 3.38
C ILE A 78 -7.32 -14.37 4.36
N ASN A 79 -6.84 -14.40 5.60
CA ASN A 79 -7.14 -13.38 6.61
C ASN A 79 -6.18 -12.21 6.41
N PHE A 80 -6.68 -10.97 6.44
CA PHE A 80 -5.82 -9.83 6.15
C PHE A 80 -6.25 -8.56 6.89
N ARG A 81 -5.29 -7.63 6.95
CA ARG A 81 -5.46 -6.26 7.40
C ARG A 81 -4.73 -5.33 6.45
N SER A 82 -5.39 -4.27 6.03
CA SER A 82 -4.76 -3.21 5.25
C SER A 82 -3.97 -2.25 6.11
N ARG A 83 -2.99 -1.58 5.51
CA ARG A 83 -2.42 -0.35 6.05
C ARG A 83 -3.52 0.71 6.20
N PRO A 84 -3.44 1.59 7.20
CA PRO A 84 -4.30 2.76 7.32
C PRO A 84 -4.29 3.64 6.06
N PHE A 85 -5.46 4.15 5.68
CA PHE A 85 -5.61 5.15 4.62
C PHE A 85 -6.76 6.12 4.95
N VAL A 86 -6.82 7.23 4.22
CA VAL A 86 -7.88 8.23 4.37
C VAL A 86 -8.99 7.94 3.37
N PHE A 87 -10.21 7.72 3.85
CA PHE A 87 -11.42 7.61 3.05
C PHE A 87 -12.44 8.65 3.51
N ASN A 88 -12.93 9.49 2.61
CA ASN A 88 -13.82 10.62 2.92
C ASN A 88 -13.35 11.47 4.12
N GLY A 89 -12.04 11.69 4.22
CA GLY A 89 -11.45 12.48 5.31
C GLY A 89 -11.33 11.75 6.66
N ILE A 90 -11.57 10.44 6.70
CA ILE A 90 -11.49 9.62 7.91
C ILE A 90 -10.38 8.59 7.77
N TRP A 91 -9.55 8.46 8.81
CA TRP A 91 -8.55 7.39 8.87
C TRP A 91 -9.22 6.05 9.16
N VAL A 92 -9.07 5.12 8.21
CA VAL A 92 -9.64 3.79 8.27
C VAL A 92 -8.59 2.76 7.84
N LYS A 93 -8.84 1.51 8.19
CA LYS A 93 -8.19 0.34 7.61
C LYS A 93 -9.27 -0.66 7.22
N VAL A 94 -8.95 -1.56 6.29
CA VAL A 94 -9.81 -2.67 5.91
C VAL A 94 -9.32 -3.93 6.60
N VAL A 95 -10.24 -4.68 7.19
CA VAL A 95 -9.98 -6.01 7.73
C VAL A 95 -10.99 -6.98 7.14
N GLY A 96 -10.57 -8.22 6.98
CA GLY A 96 -11.49 -9.27 6.57
C GLY A 96 -10.80 -10.53 6.08
N THR A 97 -11.59 -11.30 5.35
CA THR A 97 -11.17 -12.56 4.75
C THR A 97 -11.49 -12.57 3.27
N MET A 98 -10.64 -13.23 2.48
CA MET A 98 -10.84 -13.49 1.06
C MET A 98 -10.56 -14.97 0.79
N ASN A 99 -11.30 -15.57 -0.14
CA ASN A 99 -11.05 -16.92 -0.62
C ASN A 99 -10.20 -16.88 -1.91
N SER A 100 -9.08 -17.60 -1.93
CA SER A 100 -8.13 -17.60 -3.05
C SER A 100 -8.58 -18.40 -4.27
N GLU A 101 -9.64 -19.21 -4.15
CA GLU A 101 -10.23 -19.95 -5.27
C GLU A 101 -11.48 -19.27 -5.84
N SER A 102 -12.40 -18.83 -4.98
CA SER A 102 -13.65 -18.19 -5.41
C SER A 102 -13.51 -16.69 -5.64
N LEU A 103 -12.45 -16.08 -5.10
CA LEU A 103 -12.11 -14.65 -5.23
C LEU A 103 -13.13 -13.69 -4.62
N ASP A 104 -13.99 -14.21 -3.75
CA ASP A 104 -14.91 -13.47 -2.91
C ASP A 104 -14.50 -13.54 -1.44
N GLY A 105 -15.07 -12.67 -0.62
CA GLY A 105 -14.77 -12.59 0.79
C GLY A 105 -15.68 -11.64 1.54
N ARG A 106 -15.38 -11.46 2.82
CA ARG A 106 -16.12 -10.53 3.70
C ARG A 106 -15.15 -9.59 4.38
N VAL A 107 -15.43 -8.30 4.22
CA VAL A 107 -14.54 -7.23 4.67
C VAL A 107 -15.33 -6.12 5.35
N ARG A 108 -14.66 -5.35 6.19
CA ARG A 108 -15.21 -4.13 6.79
C ARG A 108 -14.13 -3.09 6.99
N PHE A 109 -14.58 -1.86 7.17
CA PHE A 109 -13.75 -0.75 7.62
C PHE A 109 -13.67 -0.75 9.14
N GLU A 110 -12.47 -0.53 9.64
CA GLU A 110 -12.25 -0.17 11.04
C GLU A 110 -11.64 1.22 11.08
N ARG A 111 -12.24 2.10 11.89
CA ARG A 111 -11.66 3.40 12.18
C ARG A 111 -10.36 3.20 12.94
N THR A 112 -9.32 3.92 12.54
CA THR A 112 -8.04 3.94 13.25
C THR A 112 -7.77 5.34 13.79
N PRO A 113 -7.10 5.49 14.94
CA PRO A 113 -6.43 6.76 15.22
C PRO A 113 -5.48 7.06 14.06
N ARG A 114 -5.25 8.37 13.83
CA ARG A 114 -4.22 8.80 12.88
C ARG A 114 -2.93 8.07 13.23
N GLU A 115 -2.25 7.52 12.23
CA GLU A 115 -0.87 7.11 12.40
C GLU A 115 -0.08 8.36 12.84
N THR A 116 0.17 8.49 14.13
CA THR A 116 1.39 9.12 14.58
C THR A 116 2.46 8.23 14.01
N HIS A 117 3.12 8.68 12.94
CA HIS A 117 4.42 8.17 12.57
C HIS A 117 5.27 8.25 13.85
N SER A 118 5.30 7.20 14.65
CA SER A 118 6.43 6.96 15.50
C SER A 118 7.52 6.67 14.50
N ARG A 119 8.28 7.71 14.16
CA ARG A 119 9.60 7.55 13.60
C ARG A 119 10.40 6.82 14.68
N PHE A 120 10.18 5.51 14.79
CA PHE A 120 11.24 4.64 15.24
C PHE A 120 12.29 4.75 14.13
N ILE A 121 13.18 5.73 14.31
CA ILE A 121 14.52 5.64 13.75
C ILE A 121 15.04 4.33 14.32
N SER A 122 14.99 3.27 13.52
CA SER A 122 15.79 2.10 13.81
C SER A 122 17.23 2.59 13.70
N THR A 123 17.81 2.98 14.82
CA THR A 123 19.25 3.11 14.99
C THR A 123 19.83 1.70 14.93
N GLN A 124 19.88 1.13 13.74
CA GLN A 124 20.71 -0.01 13.34
C GLN A 124 20.53 -0.18 11.83
N GLY A 125 21.34 0.60 11.13
CA GLY A 125 21.46 0.64 9.68
C GLY A 125 22.56 1.64 9.40
N ILE A 126 23.80 1.23 9.68
CA ILE A 126 24.98 1.93 9.18
C ILE A 126 24.84 1.90 7.66
N VAL A 127 24.46 3.04 7.09
CA VAL A 127 24.61 3.28 5.65
C VAL A 127 26.12 3.37 5.44
N PRO A 128 26.76 2.49 4.64
CA PRO A 128 28.13 2.76 4.24
C PRO A 128 28.11 4.08 3.46
N GLU A 129 28.86 5.07 3.94
CA GLU A 129 29.24 6.24 3.14
C GLU A 129 29.86 5.70 1.86
N VAL A 130 29.15 5.88 0.75
CA VAL A 130 29.74 5.70 -0.57
C VAL A 130 30.40 7.04 -0.82
N ASP A 131 31.73 7.10 -0.71
CA ASP A 131 32.51 8.23 -1.19
C ASP A 131 32.17 8.41 -2.67
N GLU A 132 31.38 9.44 -2.98
CA GLU A 132 31.17 9.86 -4.36
C GLU A 132 32.47 10.49 -4.85
N ASP A 133 33.32 9.67 -5.48
CA ASP A 133 34.45 10.18 -6.24
C ASP A 133 33.91 11.17 -7.28
N PRO A 134 34.38 12.43 -7.30
CA PRO A 134 33.91 13.42 -8.25
C PRO A 134 34.21 12.92 -9.68
N ILE A 135 33.16 12.81 -10.50
CA ILE A 135 33.29 12.50 -11.93
C ILE A 135 33.86 13.76 -12.61
N GLY A 136 35.19 13.91 -12.54
CA GLY A 136 35.94 15.01 -13.12
C GLY A 136 37.44 14.84 -12.85
N LEU A 137 38.28 15.18 -13.84
CA LEU A 137 39.73 15.18 -13.66
C LEU A 137 40.11 16.20 -12.59
N SER A 138 40.99 15.81 -11.68
CA SER A 138 41.53 16.73 -10.68
C SER A 138 42.38 17.82 -11.33
N ASP A 139 42.52 18.97 -10.67
CA ASP A 139 43.35 20.09 -11.16
C ASP A 139 44.81 19.67 -11.42
N ALA A 140 45.30 18.65 -10.72
CA ALA A 140 46.63 18.07 -10.94
C ALA A 140 46.72 17.30 -12.28
N GLU A 141 45.66 16.57 -12.65
CA GLU A 141 45.58 15.84 -13.92
C GLU A 141 45.38 16.80 -15.11
N ILE A 142 44.59 17.85 -14.93
CA ILE A 142 44.44 18.92 -15.93
C ILE A 142 45.78 19.64 -16.16
N ALA A 143 46.55 19.88 -15.10
CA ALA A 143 47.87 20.50 -15.21
C ALA A 143 48.91 19.60 -15.90
N ALA A 144 48.82 18.28 -15.73
CA ALA A 144 49.67 17.31 -16.42
C ALA A 144 49.38 17.26 -17.93
N LEU A 145 48.10 17.22 -18.32
CA LEU A 145 47.69 17.22 -19.74
C LEU A 145 48.13 18.49 -20.48
N ARG A 146 48.15 19.65 -19.79
CA ARG A 146 48.68 20.90 -20.35
C ARG A 146 50.19 20.90 -20.55
N ARG A 147 50.95 20.14 -19.76
CA ARG A 147 52.41 19.99 -19.94
C ARG A 147 52.75 19.11 -21.15
N ASP A 148 51.92 18.11 -21.44
CA ASP A 148 52.12 17.20 -22.57
C ASP A 148 51.55 17.73 -23.91
N GLY A 149 51.06 18.98 -23.94
CA GLY A 149 50.68 19.68 -25.17
C GLY A 149 49.41 19.15 -25.86
N LEU A 150 48.56 18.42 -25.14
CA LEU A 150 47.29 17.92 -25.66
C LEU A 150 46.18 18.98 -25.45
N PRO A 151 45.32 19.24 -26.46
CA PRO A 151 44.20 20.15 -26.29
C PRO A 151 43.13 19.50 -25.38
N ILE A 152 42.75 20.22 -24.34
CA ILE A 152 41.53 20.00 -23.55
C ILE A 152 40.37 20.76 -24.16
#